data_AF-A0A966VWN1-F1
#
_entry.id   AF-A0A966VWN1-F1
#
_cell.length_a   1.000
_cell.length_b   1.000
_cell.length_c   1.000
_cell.angle_alpha   90.00
_cell.angle_beta   90.00
_cell.angle_gamma   90.00
#
_symmetry.space_group_name_H-M   'P 1'
#
loop_
_entity.id
_entity.type
_entity.pdbx_description
1 polymer ?
#
loop_
_entity_poly.entity_id
_entity_poly.type
_entity_poly.pdbx_seq_one_letter_code
_entity_poly.pdbx_strand_id
1 'polypeptide(L)'
;IVFHELPLRIIHETVREAARVTRKGGIFAVYDFTGTRDKSPFQRYHRWFDARHNGEPYSQDFCDCDFDRILADNGFRVAAAPVAQRSGGAGYMSHWFATRE
;
A
#
# COMPACT_ATOMS: atom_id res chain seq x y z
N ILE A 1 -2.55 9.03 -2.64
CA ILE A 1 -2.93 7.84 -1.88
C ILE A 1 -4.25 7.34 -2.48
N VAL A 2 -4.37 6.05 -2.80
CA VAL A 2 -5.54 5.46 -3.50
C VAL A 2 -5.86 4.06 -3.00
N PHE A 3 -4.87 3.23 -2.70
CA PHE A 3 -5.10 1.81 -2.42
C PHE A 3 -5.85 1.56 -1.10
N HIS A 4 -5.70 2.42 -0.09
CA HIS A 4 -6.49 2.37 1.15
C HIS A 4 -7.97 2.73 0.96
N GLU A 5 -8.36 3.25 -0.22
CA GLU A 5 -9.75 3.57 -0.57
C GLU A 5 -10.42 2.44 -1.37
N LEU A 6 -9.69 1.38 -1.69
CA LEU A 6 -10.17 0.30 -2.55
C LEU A 6 -10.46 -0.95 -1.72
N PRO A 7 -11.59 -1.64 -1.97
CA PRO A 7 -11.80 -2.98 -1.43
C PRO A 7 -10.65 -3.91 -1.83
N LEU A 8 -10.28 -4.86 -0.96
CA LEU A 8 -9.15 -5.77 -1.21
C LEU A 8 -9.21 -6.47 -2.58
N ARG A 9 -10.39 -6.92 -3.01
CA ARG A 9 -10.58 -7.48 -4.36
C ARG A 9 -10.14 -6.50 -5.46
N ILE A 10 -10.53 -5.23 -5.34
CA ILE A 10 -10.22 -4.19 -6.33
C ILE A 10 -8.73 -3.85 -6.31
N ILE A 11 -8.07 -3.89 -5.15
CA ILE A 11 -6.60 -3.77 -5.05
C ILE A 11 -5.90 -4.78 -5.97
N HIS A 12 -6.28 -6.06 -5.90
CA HIS A 12 -5.71 -7.09 -6.77
C HIS A 12 -6.00 -6.83 -8.26
N GLU A 13 -7.22 -6.42 -8.60
CA GLU A 13 -7.59 -6.10 -9.99
C GLU A 13 -6.82 -4.88 -10.53
N THR A 14 -6.63 -3.86 -9.70
CA THR A 14 -5.84 -2.66 -10.02
C THR A 14 -4.37 -3.00 -10.22
N VAL A 15 -3.75 -3.82 -9.35
CA VAL A 15 -2.34 -4.22 -9.54
C VAL A 15 -2.18 -5.07 -10.80
N ARG A 16 -3.12 -5.98 -11.08
CA ARG A 16 -3.12 -6.77 -12.32
C ARG A 16 -3.21 -5.87 -13.56
N GLU A 17 -4.08 -4.87 -13.53
CA GLU A 17 -4.21 -3.92 -14.63
C GLU A 17 -2.97 -3.04 -14.77
N ALA A 18 -2.40 -2.58 -13.66
CA ALA A 18 -1.12 -1.87 -13.66
C ALA A 18 -0.01 -2.71 -14.30
N ALA A 19 0.06 -4.02 -14.02
CA ALA A 19 1.00 -4.94 -14.65
C ALA A 19 0.75 -5.12 -16.15
N ARG A 20 -0.50 -5.09 -16.61
CA ARG A 20 -0.88 -5.18 -18.02
C ARG A 20 -0.43 -3.96 -18.82
N VAL A 21 -0.58 -2.76 -18.26
CA VAL A 21 -0.28 -1.51 -18.97
C VAL A 21 1.18 -1.06 -18.80
N THR A 22 1.88 -1.55 -17.77
CA THR A 22 3.29 -1.24 -17.55
C THR A 22 4.17 -2.11 -18.44
N ARG A 23 4.91 -1.49 -19.37
CA ARG A 23 5.91 -2.19 -20.19
C ARG A 23 7.00 -2.82 -19.31
N LYS A 24 7.67 -3.87 -19.79
CA LYS A 24 8.88 -4.43 -19.15
C LYS A 24 9.94 -3.32 -18.96
N GLY A 25 10.56 -3.30 -17.78
CA GLY A 25 11.46 -2.23 -17.33
C GLY A 25 10.76 -0.92 -16.92
N GLY A 26 9.43 -0.83 -17.07
CA GLY A 26 8.63 0.29 -16.58
C GLY A 26 8.47 0.26 -15.06
N ILE A 27 8.07 1.41 -14.49
CA ILE A 27 7.89 1.59 -13.05
C ILE A 27 6.42 1.86 -12.76
N PHE A 28 5.88 1.11 -11.81
CA PHE A 28 4.63 1.41 -11.12
C PHE A 28 4.97 1.98 -9.74
N ALA A 29 4.63 3.26 -9.51
CA ALA A 29 4.95 3.97 -8.28
C ALA A 29 3.69 4.15 -7.43
N VAL A 30 3.73 3.71 -6.18
CA VAL A 30 2.62 3.84 -5.22
C VAL A 30 3.10 4.62 -4.00
N TYR A 31 2.28 5.54 -3.49
CA TYR A 31 2.47 6.21 -2.21
C TYR A 31 1.17 6.07 -1.41
N ASP A 32 1.24 5.36 -0.29
CA ASP A 32 0.07 4.98 0.48
C ASP A 32 0.41 4.54 1.93
N PHE A 33 -0.59 4.10 2.71
CA PHE A 33 -0.38 3.71 4.11
C PHE A 33 0.57 2.53 4.31
N THR A 34 1.38 2.61 5.35
CA THR A 34 2.24 1.52 5.85
C THR A 34 1.42 0.43 6.52
N GLY A 35 1.92 -0.80 6.41
CA GLY A 35 1.30 -1.97 7.02
C GLY A 35 1.20 -1.91 8.55
N THR A 36 0.31 -2.75 9.09
CA THR A 36 -0.05 -2.82 10.52
C THR A 36 1.00 -3.51 11.39
N ARG A 37 1.87 -4.36 10.81
CA ARG A 37 2.78 -5.26 11.55
C ARG A 37 3.66 -4.55 12.59
N ASP A 38 4.19 -3.38 12.25
CA ASP A 38 5.13 -2.64 13.11
C ASP A 38 4.46 -1.50 13.90
N LYS A 39 3.13 -1.53 14.03
CA LYS A 39 2.36 -0.48 14.71
C LYS A 39 2.06 -0.84 16.15
N SER A 40 2.27 0.12 17.05
CA SER A 40 1.87 0.00 18.47
C SER A 40 0.35 -0.18 18.60
N PRO A 41 -0.14 -0.72 19.73
CA PRO A 41 -1.59 -0.82 19.99
C PRO A 41 -2.33 0.52 19.85
N PHE A 42 -1.72 1.62 20.29
CA PHE A 42 -2.29 2.96 20.12
C PHE A 42 -2.42 3.35 18.64
N GLN A 43 -1.38 3.14 17.83
CA GLN A 43 -1.44 3.46 16.40
C GLN A 43 -2.48 2.62 15.65
N ARG A 44 -2.63 1.34 16.04
CA ARG A 44 -3.67 0.46 15.50
C ARG A 44 -5.07 0.94 15.86
N TYR A 45 -5.30 1.30 17.13
CA TYR A 45 -6.57 1.87 17.57
C TYR A 45 -6.88 3.19 16.86
N HIS A 46 -5.89 4.10 16.77
CA HIS A 46 -6.04 5.37 16.09
C HIS A 46 -6.46 5.18 14.64
N ARG A 47 -5.79 4.28 13.90
CA ARG A 47 -6.14 3.96 12.51
C ARG A 47 -7.54 3.35 12.39
N TRP A 48 -7.90 2.43 13.29
CA TRP A 48 -9.26 1.87 13.32
C TRP A 48 -10.33 2.96 13.56
N PHE A 49 -10.05 3.89 14.48
CA PHE A 49 -10.93 5.02 14.77
C PHE A 49 -11.04 5.93 13.54
N ASP A 50 -9.91 6.30 12.93
CA ASP A 50 -9.84 7.13 11.73
C ASP A 50 -10.63 6.54 10.57
N ALA A 51 -10.40 5.27 10.22
CA ALA A 51 -11.13 4.56 9.17
C ALA A 51 -12.66 4.61 9.33
N ARG A 52 -13.14 4.54 10.58
CA ARG A 52 -14.58 4.56 10.91
C ARG A 52 -15.23 5.92 10.84
N HIS A 53 -14.45 6.99 11.00
CA HIS A 53 -14.97 8.36 11.11
C HIS A 53 -14.54 9.27 9.95
N ASN A 54 -13.55 8.86 9.14
CA ASN A 54 -13.04 9.61 8.00
C ASN A 54 -13.59 9.10 6.64
N GLY A 55 -14.50 8.11 6.65
CA GLY A 55 -15.07 7.59 5.40
C GLY A 55 -14.11 6.73 4.58
N GLU A 56 -13.09 6.15 5.21
CA GLU A 56 -12.09 5.28 4.58
C GLU A 56 -12.30 3.80 5.02
N PRO A 57 -13.41 3.14 4.63
CA PRO A 57 -13.79 1.85 5.17
C PRO A 57 -12.83 0.71 4.81
N TYR A 58 -11.97 0.89 3.80
CA TYR A 58 -11.05 -0.13 3.29
C TYR A 58 -9.60 0.07 3.76
N SER A 59 -9.32 1.15 4.49
CA SER A 59 -7.94 1.49 4.82
C SER A 59 -7.29 0.47 5.75
N GLN A 60 -8.08 -0.15 6.63
CA GLN A 60 -7.61 -1.23 7.50
C GLN A 60 -7.26 -2.49 6.68
N ASP A 61 -8.10 -2.90 5.73
CA ASP A 61 -7.84 -4.07 4.88
C ASP A 61 -6.57 -3.87 4.04
N PHE A 62 -6.34 -2.67 3.51
CA PHE A 62 -5.10 -2.34 2.82
C PHE A 62 -3.88 -2.42 3.76
N CYS A 63 -3.99 -1.88 4.96
CA CYS A 63 -2.90 -1.91 5.94
C CYS A 63 -2.57 -3.32 6.47
N ASP A 64 -3.55 -4.23 6.44
CA ASP A 64 -3.39 -5.61 6.89
C ASP A 64 -2.96 -6.56 5.77
N CYS A 65 -3.09 -6.16 4.50
CA CYS A 65 -2.66 -6.98 3.36
C CYS A 65 -1.14 -6.94 3.14
N ASP A 66 -0.63 -7.97 2.46
CA ASP A 66 0.76 -8.04 2.01
C ASP A 66 0.88 -7.43 0.60
N PHE A 67 0.93 -6.10 0.53
CA PHE A 67 0.98 -5.40 -0.75
C PHE A 67 2.24 -5.71 -1.57
N ASP A 68 3.37 -5.98 -0.90
CA ASP A 68 4.61 -6.42 -1.56
C ASP A 68 4.39 -7.75 -2.27
N ARG A 69 3.71 -8.69 -1.63
CA ARG A 69 3.34 -9.98 -2.23
C ARG A 69 2.38 -9.79 -3.41
N ILE A 70 1.38 -8.93 -3.29
CA ILE A 70 0.42 -8.64 -4.38
C ILE A 70 1.15 -8.09 -5.62
N LEU A 71 2.11 -7.17 -5.42
CA LEU A 71 2.97 -6.67 -6.50
C LEU A 71 3.81 -7.78 -7.13
N ALA A 72 4.45 -8.61 -6.30
CA ALA A 72 5.29 -9.73 -6.75
C ALA A 72 4.51 -10.76 -7.56
N ASP A 73 3.30 -11.14 -7.12
CA ASP A 73 2.43 -12.09 -7.82
C ASP A 73 1.98 -11.59 -9.20
N ASN A 74 2.08 -10.28 -9.46
CA ASN A 74 1.79 -9.65 -10.75
C ASN A 74 3.05 -9.28 -11.56
N GLY A 75 4.21 -9.83 -11.19
CA GLY A 75 5.45 -9.69 -11.94
C GLY A 75 6.13 -8.32 -11.78
N PHE A 76 5.90 -7.66 -10.65
CA PHE A 76 6.69 -6.52 -10.24
C PHE A 76 7.76 -6.92 -9.23
N ARG A 77 8.94 -6.30 -9.33
CA ARG A 77 9.97 -6.33 -8.30
C ARG A 77 10.06 -4.95 -7.65
N VAL A 78 9.88 -4.89 -6.33
CA VAL A 78 10.06 -3.65 -5.56
C VAL A 78 11.56 -3.36 -5.45
N ALA A 79 12.02 -2.27 -6.07
CA ALA A 79 13.45 -1.98 -6.20
C ALA A 79 14.08 -1.48 -4.89
N ALA A 80 13.28 -0.80 -4.06
CA ALA A 80 13.56 -0.48 -2.67
C ALA A 80 12.24 -0.04 -2.02
N ALA A 81 11.89 -0.61 -0.86
CA ALA A 81 11.03 0.11 0.05
C ALA A 81 11.91 1.20 0.70
N PRO A 82 11.47 2.46 0.77
CA PRO A 82 12.20 3.45 1.54
C PRO A 82 12.30 3.03 2.99
N VAL A 83 13.40 3.43 3.61
CA VAL A 83 13.40 3.64 5.05
C VAL A 83 12.32 4.67 5.35
N ALA A 84 11.26 4.26 6.04
CA ALA A 84 10.22 5.15 6.54
C ALA A 84 10.83 6.14 7.55
N GLN A 85 11.50 7.18 7.08
CA GLN A 85 12.20 8.12 7.97
C GLN A 85 11.96 9.59 7.70
N ARG A 86 11.12 9.99 6.73
CA ARG A 86 10.93 11.42 6.42
C ARG A 86 9.51 11.85 6.05
N SER A 87 8.49 11.22 6.64
CA SER A 87 7.13 11.76 6.60
C SER A 87 6.77 12.20 8.01
N GLY A 88 6.96 13.48 8.32
CA GLY A 88 6.43 14.07 9.55
C GLY A 88 4.92 13.84 9.61
N GLY A 89 4.44 13.31 10.74
CA GLY A 89 3.06 12.88 10.96
C GLY A 89 2.99 11.37 11.21
N ALA A 90 3.02 10.97 12.49
CA ALA A 90 2.74 9.62 13.05
C ALA A 90 3.32 8.35 12.36
N GLY A 91 4.12 8.45 11.30
CA GLY A 91 4.76 7.33 10.61
C GLY A 91 3.79 6.40 9.85
N TYR A 92 2.80 6.97 9.15
CA TYR A 92 1.79 6.15 8.46
C TYR A 92 1.99 5.97 6.96
N MET A 93 2.92 6.67 6.30
CA MET A 93 3.06 6.64 4.85
C MET A 93 4.27 5.81 4.38
N SER A 94 4.11 5.12 3.25
CA SER A 94 5.11 4.31 2.56
C SER A 94 5.11 4.63 1.07
N HIS A 95 6.19 4.26 0.38
CA HIS A 95 6.18 4.21 -1.08
C HIS A 95 6.73 2.90 -1.63
N TRP A 96 6.26 2.54 -2.82
CA TRP A 96 6.70 1.38 -3.58
C TRP A 96 7.12 1.86 -4.96
N PHE A 97 8.39 1.66 -5.31
CA PHE A 97 8.87 1.76 -6.68
C PHE A 97 9.01 0.35 -7.26
N ALA A 98 7.96 -0.10 -7.95
CA ALA A 98 7.84 -1.46 -8.43
C ALA A 98 8.18 -1.53 -9.92
N THR A 99 9.28 -2.21 -10.27
CA THR A 99 9.73 -2.37 -11.66
C THR A 99 9.10 -3.62 -12.28
N ARG A 100 8.57 -3.52 -13.50
CA ARG A 100 8.01 -4.67 -14.23
C ARG A 100 9.14 -5.50 -14.84
N GLU A 101 9.20 -6.79 -14.51
CA GLU A 101 10.13 -7.75 -15.12
C GLU A 101 9.60 -8.37 -16.43
#